data_AF-A0A0E0R7D0-F1
#
_entry.id   AF-A0A0E0R7D0-F1
#
_cell.length_a   1.000
_cell.length_b   1.000
_cell.length_c   1.000
_cell.angle_alpha   90.00
_cell.angle_beta   90.00
_cell.angle_gamma   90.00
#
_symmetry.space_group_name_H-M   'P 1'
#
loop_
_entity.id
_entity.type
_entity.pdbx_description
1 polymer ?
#
loop_
_entity_poly.entity_id
_entity_poly.type
_entity_poly.pdbx_seq_one_letter_code
_entity_poly.pdbx_strand_id
1 'polypeptide(L)'
;MDSTTNQPTLLGPVPLPFNDAIAAGDTPAVDPGLMEEYGSIISSLPSNPKMHLNCYQEVPGIIAIQRRGGGGFTPRRRGDVVLASPPKCGTTWLKALAFATMARRAHPPAAADGVQHPLLRLNPHDCVPFMEKLFAAGLGSKMDALPSPRPMATHMHHSLLPTSITDNLDCKIIYICR
;
A
#
# COMPACT_ATOMS: atom_id res chain seq x y z
N MET A 1 -44.03 13.45 12.97
CA MET A 1 -43.08 12.63 13.74
C MET A 1 -42.32 11.81 12.71
N ASP A 2 -41.30 12.41 12.11
CA ASP A 2 -40.50 11.75 11.07
C ASP A 2 -39.35 10.99 11.74
N SER A 3 -39.54 9.67 11.80
CA SER A 3 -38.51 8.74 12.26
C SER A 3 -37.51 8.50 11.14
N THR A 4 -36.43 9.31 11.10
CA THR A 4 -35.25 9.01 10.29
C THR A 4 -34.54 7.78 10.85
N THR A 5 -34.81 6.63 10.26
CA THR A 5 -34.03 5.41 10.45
C THR A 5 -32.62 5.63 9.92
N ASN A 6 -31.65 5.82 10.82
CA ASN A 6 -30.22 5.75 10.53
C ASN A 6 -29.90 4.34 9.98
N GLN A 7 -29.81 4.21 8.66
CA GLN A 7 -29.21 3.03 8.06
C GLN A 7 -27.71 3.04 8.37
N PRO A 8 -27.16 1.97 8.98
CA PRO A 8 -25.72 1.88 9.17
C PRO A 8 -25.06 1.75 7.81
N THR A 9 -24.19 2.71 7.49
CA THR A 9 -23.31 2.68 6.31
C THR A 9 -22.64 1.32 6.23
N LEU A 10 -22.99 0.55 5.20
CA LEU A 10 -22.43 -0.77 4.93
C LEU A 10 -20.97 -0.58 4.50
N LEU A 11 -20.07 -0.43 5.48
CA LEU A 11 -18.62 -0.49 5.24
C LEU A 11 -18.33 -1.89 4.71
N GLY A 12 -17.72 -1.93 3.52
CA GLY A 12 -17.41 -3.13 2.76
C GLY A 12 -16.47 -4.13 3.47
N PRO A 13 -16.01 -5.16 2.74
CA PRO A 13 -15.28 -6.29 3.31
C PRO A 13 -14.04 -5.85 4.11
N VAL A 14 -13.81 -6.58 5.20
CA VAL A 14 -12.73 -6.39 6.17
C VAL A 14 -11.37 -6.33 5.47
N PRO A 15 -10.44 -5.44 5.87
CA PRO A 15 -9.08 -5.49 5.37
C PRO A 15 -8.42 -6.81 5.79
N LEU A 16 -8.05 -7.62 4.81
CA LEU A 16 -7.30 -8.84 5.03
C LEU A 16 -5.80 -8.53 5.13
N PRO A 17 -5.03 -9.29 5.92
CA PRO A 17 -3.59 -9.21 5.86
C PRO A 17 -3.11 -9.46 4.43
N PHE A 18 -2.22 -8.61 3.93
CA PHE A 18 -1.74 -8.69 2.56
C PHE A 18 -1.20 -10.09 2.20
N ASN A 19 -0.38 -10.69 3.06
CA ASN A 19 0.16 -12.03 2.79
C ASN A 19 -0.91 -13.13 2.79
N ASP A 20 -2.01 -12.98 3.54
CA ASP A 20 -3.10 -13.96 3.53
C ASP A 20 -3.97 -13.84 2.26
N ALA A 21 -3.92 -12.69 1.57
CA ALA A 21 -4.64 -12.47 0.32
C ALA A 21 -3.91 -13.01 -0.92
N ILE A 22 -2.64 -13.41 -0.80
CA ILE A 22 -1.84 -13.95 -1.90
C ILE A 22 -1.86 -15.47 -1.82
N ALA A 23 -2.47 -16.14 -2.81
CA ALA A 23 -2.29 -17.58 -2.98
C ALA A 23 -0.79 -17.88 -3.14
N ALA A 24 -0.26 -18.80 -2.32
CA ALA A 24 1.12 -19.24 -2.39
C ALA A 24 1.39 -19.92 -3.74
N GLY A 25 1.92 -19.19 -4.73
CA GLY A 25 2.20 -19.75 -6.05
C GLY A 25 2.75 -18.78 -7.10
N ASP A 26 2.43 -17.49 -7.03
CA ASP A 26 2.88 -16.54 -8.07
C ASP A 26 4.28 -16.00 -7.78
N THR A 27 5.27 -16.58 -8.45
CA THR A 27 6.64 -16.07 -8.53
C THR A 27 6.65 -14.66 -9.13
N PRO A 28 7.43 -13.71 -8.57
CA PRO A 28 7.62 -12.40 -9.18
C PRO A 28 8.35 -12.56 -10.51
N ALA A 29 7.62 -12.51 -11.62
CA ALA A 29 8.18 -12.39 -12.95
C ALA A 29 8.08 -10.92 -13.35
N VAL A 30 9.06 -10.12 -12.92
CA VAL A 30 9.24 -8.79 -13.51
C VAL A 30 9.60 -9.01 -14.96
N ASP A 31 8.82 -8.43 -15.87
CA ASP A 31 9.11 -8.47 -17.30
C ASP A 31 10.54 -7.94 -17.55
N PRO A 32 11.45 -8.75 -18.15
CA PRO A 32 12.84 -8.36 -18.40
C PRO A 32 12.99 -7.04 -19.14
N GLY A 33 12.07 -6.72 -20.06
CA GLY A 33 12.09 -5.45 -20.78
C GLY A 33 11.90 -4.23 -19.86
N LEU A 34 11.17 -4.39 -18.76
CA LEU A 34 10.98 -3.34 -17.77
C LEU A 34 12.22 -3.12 -16.92
N MET A 35 12.94 -4.18 -16.58
CA MET A 35 14.21 -4.05 -15.84
C MET A 35 15.25 -3.30 -16.66
N GLU A 36 15.32 -3.54 -17.97
CA GLU A 36 16.21 -2.82 -18.87
C GLU A 36 15.85 -1.33 -18.98
N GLU A 37 14.56 -1.01 -19.13
CA GLU A 37 14.07 0.38 -19.13
C GLU A 37 14.40 1.11 -17.82
N TYR A 38 14.12 0.49 -16.67
CA TYR A 38 14.45 1.07 -15.37
C TYR A 38 15.96 1.23 -15.20
N GLY A 39 16.75 0.25 -15.62
CA GLY A 39 18.21 0.30 -15.58
C GLY A 39 18.77 1.45 -16.42
N SER A 40 18.24 1.65 -17.62
CA SER A 40 18.59 2.77 -18.50
C SER A 40 18.29 4.11 -17.84
N ILE A 41 17.07 4.29 -17.31
CA ILE A 41 16.66 5.53 -16.64
C ILE A 41 17.54 5.80 -15.42
N ILE A 42 17.72 4.80 -14.54
CA ILE A 42 18.51 4.96 -13.31
C ILE A 42 19.97 5.29 -13.63
N SER A 43 20.56 4.67 -14.66
CA SER A 43 21.95 4.94 -15.05
C SER A 43 22.17 6.37 -15.54
N SER A 44 21.13 7.05 -16.02
CA SER A 44 21.18 8.44 -16.45
C SER A 44 21.03 9.47 -15.32
N LEU A 45 20.60 9.03 -14.13
CA LEU A 45 20.39 9.92 -13.00
C LEU A 45 21.71 10.33 -12.33
N PRO A 46 21.79 11.52 -11.72
CA PRO A 46 22.97 11.96 -10.99
C PRO A 46 23.33 10.97 -9.88
N SER A 47 24.54 10.42 -9.92
CA SER A 47 25.07 9.54 -8.88
C SER A 47 26.14 10.26 -8.06
N ASN A 48 26.18 10.00 -6.75
CA ASN A 48 27.22 10.53 -5.88
C ASN A 48 28.10 9.38 -5.38
N PRO A 49 29.34 9.23 -5.87
CA PRO A 49 30.22 8.13 -5.51
C PRO A 49 30.66 8.14 -4.04
N LYS A 50 30.45 9.25 -3.31
CA LYS A 50 30.74 9.36 -1.87
C LYS A 50 29.60 8.83 -0.99
N MET A 51 28.43 8.57 -1.56
CA MET A 51 27.28 8.02 -0.84
C MET A 51 27.23 6.50 -1.06
N HIS A 52 27.45 5.73 0.00
CA HIS A 52 27.30 4.27 -0.03
C HIS A 52 25.83 3.79 -0.07
N LEU A 53 24.85 4.71 -0.08
CA LEU A 53 23.46 4.35 -0.27
C LEU A 53 23.21 4.02 -1.74
N ASN A 54 22.42 2.98 -1.99
CA ASN A 54 21.87 2.71 -3.31
C ASN A 54 20.91 3.86 -3.66
N CYS A 55 21.43 4.87 -4.36
CA CYS A 55 20.65 5.98 -4.84
C CYS A 55 19.50 5.43 -5.71
N TYR A 56 18.31 6.03 -5.61
CA TYR A 56 17.17 5.70 -6.45
C TYR A 56 16.59 4.28 -6.32
N GLN A 57 16.78 3.59 -5.18
CA GLN A 57 16.17 2.26 -4.94
C GLN A 57 14.65 2.22 -5.15
N GLU A 58 13.95 3.30 -4.84
CA GLU A 58 12.48 3.35 -4.94
C GLU A 58 12.00 3.79 -6.34
N VAL A 59 12.88 4.32 -7.18
CA VAL A 59 12.53 4.91 -8.49
C VAL A 59 11.83 3.92 -9.43
N PRO A 60 12.26 2.64 -9.58
CA PRO A 60 11.52 1.67 -10.39
C PRO A 60 10.06 1.54 -9.96
N GLY A 61 9.83 1.50 -8.64
CA GLY A 61 8.50 1.41 -8.06
C GLY A 61 7.66 2.64 -8.35
N ILE A 62 8.25 3.83 -8.23
CA ILE A 62 7.58 5.11 -8.52
C ILE A 62 7.19 5.17 -10.00
N ILE A 63 8.10 4.83 -10.91
CA ILE A 63 7.83 4.82 -12.35
C ILE A 63 6.71 3.81 -12.66
N ALA A 64 6.82 2.59 -12.12
CA ALA A 64 5.85 1.53 -12.30
C ALA A 64 4.44 1.96 -11.84
N ILE A 65 4.34 2.61 -10.68
CA ILE A 65 3.07 3.12 -10.12
C ILE A 65 2.41 4.14 -11.07
N GLN A 66 3.21 5.00 -11.71
CA GLN A 66 2.71 6.08 -12.57
C GLN A 66 2.35 5.65 -14.00
N ARG A 67 2.64 4.41 -14.41
CA ARG A 67 2.40 3.97 -15.79
C ARG A 67 0.93 4.06 -16.18
N ARG A 68 0.67 4.71 -17.32
CA ARG A 68 -0.65 4.77 -17.96
C ARG A 68 -0.77 3.65 -18.99
N GLY A 69 -1.95 3.03 -19.11
CA GLY A 69 -2.24 2.03 -20.16
C GLY A 69 -2.07 0.56 -19.76
N GLY A 70 -1.89 0.26 -18.47
CA GLY A 70 -1.78 -1.10 -17.93
C GLY A 70 -0.56 -1.27 -17.03
N GLY A 71 -0.70 -2.00 -15.92
CA GLY A 71 0.39 -2.30 -14.97
C GLY A 71 0.69 -1.23 -13.91
N GLY A 72 0.18 -0.01 -14.06
CA GLY A 72 0.27 1.05 -13.04
C GLY A 72 -0.85 1.02 -11.99
N PHE A 73 -0.79 1.93 -11.02
CA PHE A 73 -1.76 1.98 -9.94
C PHE A 73 -3.14 2.42 -10.43
N THR A 74 -4.15 1.58 -10.18
CA THR A 74 -5.55 1.91 -10.46
C THR A 74 -6.27 2.24 -9.14
N PRO A 75 -6.74 3.48 -8.93
CA PRO A 75 -7.46 3.84 -7.71
C PRO A 75 -8.82 3.13 -7.65
N ARG A 76 -9.29 2.84 -6.44
CA ARG A 76 -10.68 2.43 -6.24
C ARG A 76 -11.57 3.65 -6.03
N ARG A 77 -12.83 3.50 -6.44
CA ARG A 77 -13.87 4.53 -6.21
C ARG A 77 -14.05 4.84 -4.73
N ARG A 78 -13.88 3.85 -3.83
CA ARG A 78 -13.95 4.05 -2.37
C ARG A 78 -12.99 3.10 -1.65
N GLY A 79 -12.36 3.62 -0.59
CA GLY A 79 -11.68 2.81 0.42
C GLY A 79 -10.18 2.61 0.21
N ASP A 80 -9.53 3.38 -0.66
CA ASP A 80 -8.06 3.40 -0.70
C ASP A 80 -7.53 4.29 0.43
N VAL A 81 -6.60 3.74 1.21
CA VAL A 81 -5.96 4.44 2.33
C VAL A 81 -4.45 4.36 2.17
N VAL A 82 -3.82 5.50 1.91
CA VAL A 82 -2.38 5.64 1.68
C VAL A 82 -1.69 6.10 2.97
N LEU A 83 -0.82 5.26 3.50
CA LEU A 83 0.01 5.54 4.67
C LEU A 83 1.37 6.05 4.21
N ALA A 84 1.55 7.37 4.23
CA ALA A 84 2.74 8.04 3.75
C ALA A 84 3.69 8.37 4.92
N SER A 85 4.99 8.25 4.68
CA SER A 85 6.00 8.52 5.71
C SER A 85 7.40 8.57 5.11
N PRO A 86 8.33 9.38 5.64
CA PRO A 86 9.74 9.20 5.31
C PRO A 86 10.26 7.87 5.86
N PRO A 87 11.32 7.29 5.24
CA PRO A 87 11.97 6.11 5.76
C PRO A 87 12.37 6.30 7.24
N LYS A 88 12.10 5.27 8.06
CA LYS A 88 12.45 5.20 9.49
C LYS A 88 11.70 6.18 10.43
N CYS A 89 10.66 6.87 9.96
CA CYS A 89 9.82 7.75 10.80
C CYS A 89 8.62 7.05 11.48
N GLY A 90 8.71 5.73 11.76
CA GLY A 90 7.64 5.00 12.48
C GLY A 90 6.60 4.30 11.59
N THR A 91 6.98 3.93 10.36
CA THR A 91 6.08 3.25 9.39
C THR A 91 5.45 1.97 9.94
N THR A 92 6.21 1.18 10.69
CA THR A 92 5.73 -0.07 11.29
C THR A 92 4.58 0.20 12.27
N TRP A 93 4.72 1.22 13.12
CA TRP A 93 3.67 1.63 14.06
C TRP A 93 2.45 2.18 13.33
N LEU A 94 2.66 3.03 12.31
CA LEU A 94 1.56 3.56 11.51
C LEU A 94 0.76 2.44 10.80
N LYS A 95 1.45 1.47 10.19
CA LYS A 95 0.82 0.29 9.56
C LYS A 95 0.00 -0.52 10.55
N ALA A 96 0.56 -0.81 11.72
CA ALA A 96 -0.11 -1.57 12.77
C ALA A 96 -1.40 -0.87 13.24
N LEU A 97 -1.32 0.43 13.55
CA LEU A 97 -2.46 1.20 14.03
C LEU A 97 -3.55 1.33 12.97
N ALA A 98 -3.20 1.64 11.73
CA ALA A 98 -4.15 1.74 10.63
C ALA A 98 -4.86 0.39 10.39
N PHE A 99 -4.09 -0.69 10.29
CA PHE A 99 -4.63 -2.03 10.08
C PHE A 99 -5.55 -2.46 11.23
N ALA A 100 -5.11 -2.31 12.49
CA ALA A 100 -5.92 -2.66 13.66
C ALA A 100 -7.23 -1.86 13.73
N THR A 101 -7.18 -0.57 13.37
CA THR A 101 -8.37 0.29 13.36
C THR A 101 -9.37 -0.16 12.30
N MET A 102 -8.89 -0.47 11.09
CA MET A 102 -9.75 -0.87 9.98
C MET A 102 -10.30 -2.31 10.16
N ALA A 103 -9.51 -3.21 10.74
CA ALA A 103 -9.89 -4.60 10.97
C ALA A 103 -10.64 -4.82 12.30
N ARG A 104 -10.81 -3.78 13.12
CA ARG A 104 -11.35 -3.87 14.50
C ARG A 104 -12.68 -4.62 14.62
N ARG A 105 -13.55 -4.54 13.62
CA ARG A 105 -14.85 -5.25 13.65
C ARG A 105 -14.71 -6.75 13.45
N ALA A 106 -13.72 -7.19 12.67
CA ALA A 106 -13.45 -8.60 12.40
C ALA A 106 -12.48 -9.22 13.40
N HIS A 107 -11.56 -8.39 13.90
CA HIS A 107 -10.57 -8.76 14.90
C HIS A 107 -10.70 -7.82 16.10
N PRO A 108 -11.72 -8.03 16.96
CA PRO A 108 -11.92 -7.18 18.12
C PRO A 108 -10.73 -7.24 19.10
N PRO A 109 -10.40 -6.14 19.80
CA PRO A 109 -9.24 -6.10 20.71
C PRO A 109 -9.37 -7.02 21.92
N ALA A 110 -10.60 -7.22 22.41
CA ALA A 110 -10.90 -8.26 23.38
C ALA A 110 -11.09 -9.55 22.59
N ALA A 111 -10.37 -10.61 22.97
CA ALA A 111 -10.47 -11.93 22.36
C ALA A 111 -11.88 -12.52 22.59
N ALA A 112 -12.83 -12.07 21.78
CA ALA A 112 -14.10 -12.75 21.61
C ALA A 112 -13.82 -14.00 20.77
N ASP A 113 -14.29 -15.14 21.24
CA ASP A 113 -14.40 -16.38 20.45
C ASP A 113 -13.05 -17.00 19.99
N GLY A 114 -11.94 -16.65 20.64
CA GLY A 114 -10.63 -17.26 20.37
C GLY A 114 -9.95 -16.80 19.07
N VAL A 115 -10.53 -15.84 18.34
CA VAL A 115 -9.95 -15.29 17.11
C VAL A 115 -8.82 -14.31 17.46
N GLN A 116 -7.58 -14.69 17.19
CA GLN A 116 -6.42 -13.83 17.41
C GLN A 116 -6.27 -12.77 16.32
N HIS A 117 -5.96 -11.54 16.73
CA HIS A 117 -5.69 -10.44 15.80
C HIS A 117 -4.46 -10.74 14.92
N PRO A 118 -4.48 -10.51 13.59
CA PRO A 118 -3.36 -10.85 12.70
C PRO A 118 -2.01 -10.27 13.13
N LEU A 119 -2.00 -9.07 13.70
CA LEU A 119 -0.78 -8.43 14.23
C LEU A 119 -0.10 -9.17 15.39
N LEU A 120 -0.73 -10.18 15.99
CA LEU A 120 -0.10 -11.04 17.00
C LEU A 120 0.78 -12.14 16.37
N ARG A 121 0.55 -12.48 15.10
CA ARG A 121 1.28 -13.52 14.37
C ARG A 121 2.05 -13.00 13.15
N LEU A 122 1.62 -11.89 12.54
CA LEU A 122 2.20 -11.30 11.34
C LEU A 122 2.93 -9.99 11.66
N ASN A 123 3.95 -9.68 10.86
CA ASN A 123 4.57 -8.36 10.90
C ASN A 123 3.58 -7.32 10.31
N PRO A 124 3.48 -6.08 10.82
CA PRO A 124 2.68 -5.04 10.20
C PRO A 124 3.00 -4.79 8.71
N HIS A 125 4.24 -5.06 8.28
CA HIS A 125 4.66 -5.01 6.88
C HIS A 125 4.04 -6.11 6.01
N ASP A 126 3.64 -7.23 6.60
CA ASP A 126 2.91 -8.33 5.95
C ASP A 126 1.39 -8.07 5.90
N CYS A 127 0.89 -7.16 6.74
CA CYS A 127 -0.51 -6.75 6.73
C CYS A 127 -0.76 -5.61 5.75
N VAL A 128 0.15 -4.64 5.66
CA VAL A 128 0.03 -3.45 4.81
C VAL A 128 1.25 -3.35 3.89
N PRO A 129 1.11 -3.55 2.57
CA PRO A 129 2.25 -3.60 1.67
C PRO A 129 2.82 -2.21 1.39
N PHE A 130 4.07 -2.16 0.91
CA PHE A 130 4.63 -0.95 0.30
C PHE A 130 4.34 -0.93 -1.19
N MET A 131 3.79 0.17 -1.70
CA MET A 131 3.43 0.30 -3.11
C MET A 131 4.68 0.17 -4.00
N GLU A 132 5.73 0.93 -3.70
CA GLU A 132 6.95 1.00 -4.52
C GLU A 132 7.58 -0.37 -4.68
N LYS A 133 7.61 -1.16 -3.60
CA LYS A 133 8.16 -2.53 -3.62
C LYS A 133 7.28 -3.48 -4.44
N LEU A 134 5.97 -3.41 -4.29
CA LEU A 134 5.05 -4.27 -5.04
C LEU A 134 5.09 -3.99 -6.53
N PHE A 135 5.03 -2.72 -6.93
CA PHE A 135 5.04 -2.34 -8.33
C PHE A 135 6.41 -2.55 -8.98
N ALA A 136 7.51 -2.29 -8.26
CA ALA A 136 8.86 -2.63 -8.75
C ALA A 136 9.01 -4.15 -9.01
N ALA A 137 8.33 -4.99 -8.22
CA ALA A 137 8.30 -6.44 -8.40
C ALA A 137 7.30 -6.92 -9.47
N GLY A 138 6.60 -6.01 -10.18
CA GLY A 138 5.57 -6.36 -11.16
C GLY A 138 4.30 -6.95 -10.52
N LEU A 139 4.14 -6.82 -9.20
CA LEU A 139 3.05 -7.42 -8.43
C LEU A 139 1.91 -6.42 -8.14
N GLY A 140 1.75 -5.38 -8.97
CA GLY A 140 0.70 -4.37 -8.81
C GLY A 140 -0.72 -4.97 -8.78
N SER A 141 -0.97 -5.98 -9.62
CA SER A 141 -2.25 -6.72 -9.68
C SER A 141 -2.62 -7.40 -8.37
N LYS A 142 -1.64 -7.81 -7.55
CA LYS A 142 -1.89 -8.39 -6.22
C LYS A 142 -2.52 -7.37 -5.28
N MET A 143 -2.23 -6.09 -5.45
CA MET A 143 -2.89 -5.03 -4.68
C MET A 143 -4.33 -4.76 -5.16
N ASP A 144 -4.62 -5.04 -6.43
CA ASP A 144 -5.99 -4.98 -6.97
C ASP A 144 -6.87 -6.14 -6.51
N ALA A 145 -6.28 -7.26 -6.08
CA ALA A 145 -7.01 -8.38 -5.48
C ALA A 145 -7.49 -8.11 -4.05
N LEU A 146 -6.93 -7.11 -3.34
CA LEU A 146 -7.30 -6.83 -1.96
C LEU A 146 -8.74 -6.31 -1.82
N PRO A 147 -9.48 -6.68 -0.75
CA PRO A 147 -10.79 -6.12 -0.49
C PRO A 147 -10.72 -4.62 -0.14
N SER A 148 -11.79 -3.88 -0.46
CA SER A 148 -11.94 -2.49 0.00
C SER A 148 -12.54 -2.48 1.42
N PRO A 149 -12.01 -1.68 2.35
CA PRO A 149 -10.94 -0.70 2.16
C PRO A 149 -9.54 -1.32 2.21
N ARG A 150 -8.66 -0.95 1.26
CA ARG A 150 -7.29 -1.49 1.16
C ARG A 150 -6.25 -0.47 1.66
N PRO A 151 -5.59 -0.73 2.80
CA PRO A 151 -4.46 0.09 3.23
C PRO A 151 -3.22 -0.25 2.42
N MET A 152 -2.46 0.78 2.05
CA MET A 152 -1.18 0.67 1.36
C MET A 152 -0.22 1.71 1.92
N ALA A 153 1.08 1.43 1.93
CA ALA A 153 2.07 2.36 2.45
C ALA A 153 3.04 2.83 1.37
N THR A 154 3.59 4.02 1.58
CA THR A 154 4.49 4.67 0.63
C THR A 154 5.52 5.55 1.36
N HIS A 155 6.70 5.63 0.75
CA HIS A 155 7.76 6.58 1.06
C HIS A 155 7.84 7.73 0.05
N MET A 156 7.00 7.71 -1.00
CA MET A 156 6.93 8.77 -2.00
C MET A 156 6.57 10.10 -1.36
N HIS A 157 7.26 11.14 -1.83
CA HIS A 157 6.84 12.51 -1.60
C HIS A 157 5.47 12.77 -2.25
N HIS A 158 4.66 13.63 -1.64
CA HIS A 158 3.30 13.93 -2.12
C HIS A 158 3.26 14.32 -3.61
N SER A 159 4.24 15.07 -4.09
CA SER A 159 4.34 15.49 -5.49
C SER A 159 4.59 14.36 -6.50
N LEU A 160 5.00 13.18 -6.03
CA LEU A 160 5.24 11.99 -6.86
C LEU A 160 4.08 10.99 -6.80
N LEU A 161 3.09 11.23 -5.94
CA LEU A 161 1.90 10.40 -5.89
C LEU A 161 1.09 10.57 -7.19
N PRO A 162 0.48 9.49 -7.70
CA PRO A 162 -0.46 9.60 -8.81
C PRO A 162 -1.56 10.62 -8.51
N THR A 163 -1.94 11.42 -9.52
CA THR A 163 -3.09 12.34 -9.40
C THR A 163 -4.38 11.60 -9.08
N SER A 164 -4.46 10.33 -9.46
CA SER A 164 -5.54 9.41 -9.11
C SER A 164 -5.68 9.14 -7.60
N ILE A 165 -4.64 9.43 -6.81
CA ILE A 165 -4.65 9.41 -5.34
C ILE A 165 -4.90 10.82 -4.81
N THR A 166 -4.16 11.82 -5.29
CA THR A 166 -4.20 13.19 -4.71
C THR A 166 -5.50 13.93 -5.00
N ASP A 167 -6.09 13.71 -6.17
CA ASP A 167 -7.28 14.44 -6.63
C ASP A 167 -8.58 13.66 -6.31
N ASN A 168 -8.45 12.47 -5.70
CA ASN A 168 -9.57 11.60 -5.37
C ASN A 168 -10.05 11.86 -3.94
N LEU A 169 -11.22 12.50 -3.82
CA LEU A 169 -11.86 12.81 -2.53
C LEU A 169 -12.22 11.57 -1.68
N ASP A 170 -12.36 10.40 -2.31
CA ASP A 170 -12.67 9.14 -1.62
C ASP A 170 -11.41 8.37 -1.20
N CYS A 171 -10.21 8.85 -1.58
CA CYS A 171 -8.92 8.32 -1.14
C CYS A 171 -8.43 9.08 0.11
N LYS A 172 -7.93 8.36 1.11
CA LYS A 172 -7.43 8.97 2.34
C LYS A 172 -5.91 8.85 2.42
N ILE A 173 -5.22 9.97 2.65
CA ILE A 173 -3.78 9.98 2.88
C ILE A 173 -3.53 10.27 4.37
N ILE A 174 -2.80 9.37 5.04
CA ILE A 174 -2.34 9.53 6.42
C ILE A 174 -0.83 9.64 6.39
N TYR A 175 -0.31 10.78 6.84
CA TYR A 175 1.13 11.06 6.86
C TYR A 175 1.69 11.07 8.29
N ILE A 176 2.87 10.47 8.50
CA ILE A 176 3.65 10.59 9.74
C ILE A 176 5.06 11.07 9.44
N CYS A 177 5.60 11.94 10.30
CA CYS A 177 6.98 12.41 10.28
C CYS A 177 7.57 12.40 11.69
N ARG A 178 8.91 12.39 11.77
CA ARG A 178 9.69 12.46 13.00
C ARG A 178 10.93 13.30 12.78
#